data_AF-A0A1W9SML1-F1
#
_entry.id   AF-A0A1W9SML1-F1
#
_cell.length_a   1.000
_cell.length_b   1.000
_cell.length_c   1.000
_cell.angle_alpha   90.00
_cell.angle_beta   90.00
_cell.angle_gamma   90.00
#
_symmetry.space_group_name_H-M   'P 1'
#
loop_
_entity.id
_entity.type
_entity.pdbx_description
1 polymer ?
#
loop_
_entity_poly.entity_id
_entity_poly.type
_entity_poly.pdbx_seq_one_letter_code
_entity_poly.pdbx_strand_id
1 'polypeptide(L)'
;MNFLNYKKMIKFNLLLIIFAFYISFDDAKAQKFSLLETQNFAVENHSDIKNSKLDIEIAKKKIWETTAIGLPQFTAKIAYTYMPEVAVMEMPASMFDPNAPAGAIAEIPMGLKNNTTIDFTLSQLIFSGEYLVGLQASKTFSQVSEKNLIKTKLEIKSNVTETYYLVLVVKENKKILINSLDVL
;
A
#
# COMPACT_ATOMS: atom_id res chain seq x y z
N MET A 1 -19.87 48.10 -19.46
CA MET A 1 -20.60 46.80 -19.48
C MET A 1 -21.43 46.71 -18.20
N ASN A 2 -22.76 46.79 -18.30
CA ASN A 2 -23.65 47.11 -17.17
C ASN A 2 -23.60 46.09 -16.02
N PHE A 3 -23.34 46.57 -14.79
CA PHE A 3 -23.35 45.81 -13.53
C PHE A 3 -24.66 45.03 -13.30
N LEU A 4 -25.74 45.48 -13.94
CA LEU A 4 -27.06 44.85 -13.92
C LEU A 4 -27.10 43.48 -14.63
N ASN A 5 -26.27 43.27 -15.66
CA ASN A 5 -26.22 42.01 -16.41
C ASN A 5 -25.47 40.91 -15.65
N TYR A 6 -24.48 41.27 -14.83
CA TYR A 6 -23.72 40.31 -14.02
C TYR A 6 -24.57 39.67 -12.91
N LYS A 7 -25.40 40.47 -12.22
CA LYS A 7 -26.36 39.94 -11.24
C LYS A 7 -27.43 39.04 -11.88
N LYS A 8 -27.85 39.34 -13.12
CA LYS A 8 -28.77 38.47 -13.89
C LYS A 8 -28.10 37.14 -14.28
N MET A 9 -26.84 37.16 -14.73
CA MET A 9 -26.07 35.94 -15.00
C MET A 9 -25.86 35.06 -13.77
N ILE A 10 -25.57 35.65 -12.60
CA ILE A 10 -25.42 34.90 -11.35
C ILE A 10 -26.75 34.24 -10.96
N LYS A 11 -27.87 34.97 -11.02
CA LYS A 11 -29.19 34.40 -10.73
C LYS A 11 -29.58 33.29 -11.71
N PHE A 12 -29.22 33.43 -12.98
CA PHE A 12 -29.45 32.42 -14.00
C PHE A 12 -28.62 31.14 -13.75
N ASN A 13 -27.33 31.27 -13.43
CA ASN A 13 -26.49 30.13 -13.05
C ASN A 13 -26.97 29.45 -11.75
N LEU A 14 -27.41 30.22 -10.76
CA LEU A 14 -27.98 29.69 -9.53
C LEU A 14 -29.26 28.88 -9.82
N LEU A 15 -30.12 29.38 -10.71
CA LEU A 15 -31.34 28.69 -11.14
C LEU A 15 -31.02 27.40 -11.92
N LEU A 16 -29.94 27.40 -12.70
CA LEU A 16 -29.47 26.22 -13.46
C LEU A 16 -28.92 25.13 -12.53
N ILE A 17 -28.21 25.51 -11.46
CA ILE A 17 -27.74 24.58 -10.41
C ILE A 17 -28.92 23.98 -9.65
N ILE A 18 -29.94 24.79 -9.34
CA ILE A 18 -31.16 24.32 -8.66
C ILE A 18 -31.94 23.37 -9.59
N PHE A 19 -32.05 23.68 -10.88
CA PHE A 19 -32.70 22.81 -11.86
C PHE A 19 -31.96 21.48 -12.07
N ALA A 20 -30.63 21.48 -12.06
CA ALA A 20 -29.82 20.26 -12.10
C ALA A 20 -30.02 19.37 -10.86
N PHE A 21 -30.29 19.98 -9.70
CA PHE A 21 -30.60 19.26 -8.47
C PHE A 21 -31.99 18.58 -8.52
N TYR A 22 -32.97 19.18 -9.19
CA TYR A 22 -34.30 18.57 -9.38
C TYR A 22 -34.29 17.34 -10.31
N ILE A 23 -33.34 17.23 -11.24
CA ILE A 23 -33.26 16.10 -12.18
C ILE A 23 -32.65 14.84 -11.53
N SER A 24 -31.97 14.98 -10.39
CA SER A 24 -31.23 13.87 -9.75
C SER A 24 -32.08 13.02 -8.79
N PHE A 25 -33.38 13.30 -8.66
CA PHE A 25 -34.31 12.41 -7.95
C PHE A 25 -34.90 11.39 -8.93
N ASP A 26 -34.06 10.44 -9.36
CA ASP A 26 -34.59 9.19 -9.90
C ASP A 26 -34.98 8.33 -8.69
N ASP A 27 -36.28 8.06 -8.53
CA ASP A 27 -36.77 7.10 -7.55
C ASP A 27 -36.06 5.77 -7.85
N ALA A 28 -35.08 5.41 -7.04
CA ALA A 28 -34.38 4.14 -7.13
C ALA A 28 -35.41 3.02 -6.94
N LYS A 29 -36.01 2.57 -8.05
CA LYS A 29 -36.97 1.47 -8.08
C LYS A 29 -36.30 0.32 -7.36
N ALA A 30 -36.88 -0.11 -6.24
CA ALA A 30 -36.40 -1.24 -5.47
C ALA A 30 -36.26 -2.45 -6.41
N GLN A 31 -35.03 -2.74 -6.83
CA GLN A 31 -34.74 -3.91 -7.66
C GLN A 31 -35.09 -5.14 -6.83
N LYS A 32 -36.07 -5.89 -7.29
CA LYS A 32 -36.43 -7.18 -6.70
C LYS A 32 -35.39 -8.17 -7.16
N PHE A 33 -34.34 -8.35 -6.37
CA PHE A 33 -33.36 -9.39 -6.61
C PHE A 33 -33.90 -10.74 -6.12
N SER A 34 -33.62 -11.78 -6.89
CA SER A 34 -33.67 -13.16 -6.41
C SER A 34 -32.57 -13.40 -5.37
N LEU A 35 -32.67 -14.49 -4.60
CA LEU A 35 -31.64 -14.86 -3.62
C LEU A 35 -30.26 -14.97 -4.26
N LEU A 36 -30.18 -15.59 -5.44
CA LEU A 36 -28.91 -15.80 -6.15
C LEU A 36 -28.30 -14.47 -6.64
N GLU A 37 -29.12 -13.56 -7.16
CA GLU A 37 -28.66 -12.23 -7.57
C GLU A 37 -28.19 -11.41 -6.36
N THR A 38 -28.90 -11.50 -5.23
CA THR A 38 -28.52 -10.81 -3.99
C THR A 38 -27.16 -11.32 -3.48
N GLN A 39 -26.94 -12.64 -3.53
CA GLN A 39 -25.66 -13.25 -3.15
C GLN A 39 -24.50 -12.80 -4.06
N ASN A 40 -24.71 -12.80 -5.37
CA ASN A 40 -23.67 -12.38 -6.31
C ASN A 40 -23.35 -10.89 -6.16
N PHE A 41 -24.38 -10.05 -6.07
CA PHE A 41 -24.23 -8.61 -5.85
C PHE A 41 -23.47 -8.32 -4.54
N ALA A 42 -23.80 -9.05 -3.47
CA ALA A 42 -23.09 -8.94 -2.20
C ALA A 42 -21.62 -9.32 -2.36
N VAL A 43 -21.30 -10.49 -2.94
CA VAL A 43 -19.90 -10.94 -3.12
C VAL A 43 -19.08 -9.97 -3.97
N GLU A 44 -19.65 -9.34 -4.99
CA GLU A 44 -18.94 -8.39 -5.84
C GLU A 44 -18.63 -7.07 -5.12
N ASN A 45 -19.54 -6.61 -4.27
CA ASN A 45 -19.46 -5.28 -3.66
C ASN A 45 -18.94 -5.27 -2.22
N HIS A 46 -18.94 -6.41 -1.53
CA HIS A 46 -18.56 -6.50 -0.12
C HIS A 46 -17.11 -6.08 0.12
N SER A 47 -16.88 -5.22 1.12
CA SER A 47 -15.55 -4.75 1.49
C SER A 47 -14.61 -5.89 1.89
N ASP A 48 -15.10 -6.87 2.66
CA ASP A 48 -14.27 -8.02 3.05
C ASP A 48 -13.74 -8.83 1.85
N ILE A 49 -14.52 -8.93 0.76
CA ILE A 49 -14.02 -9.59 -0.47
C ILE A 49 -12.91 -8.77 -1.13
N LYS A 50 -13.03 -7.45 -1.13
CA LYS A 50 -11.98 -6.56 -1.63
C LYS A 50 -10.73 -6.67 -0.77
N ASN A 51 -10.88 -6.68 0.55
CA ASN A 51 -9.78 -6.85 1.50
C ASN A 51 -9.09 -8.21 1.33
N SER A 52 -9.84 -9.32 1.27
CA SER A 52 -9.25 -10.64 1.06
C SER A 52 -8.56 -10.80 -0.30
N LYS A 53 -8.98 -10.07 -1.33
CA LYS A 53 -8.23 -10.01 -2.60
C LYS A 53 -6.90 -9.29 -2.43
N LEU A 54 -6.87 -8.17 -1.71
CA LEU A 54 -5.63 -7.47 -1.37
C LEU A 54 -4.70 -8.35 -0.53
N ASP A 55 -5.23 -9.13 0.41
CA ASP A 55 -4.44 -10.08 1.21
C ASP A 55 -3.73 -11.12 0.33
N ILE A 56 -4.40 -11.63 -0.72
CA ILE A 56 -3.77 -12.51 -1.71
C ILE A 56 -2.65 -11.80 -2.46
N GLU A 57 -2.85 -10.54 -2.86
CA GLU A 57 -1.79 -9.78 -3.53
C GLU A 57 -0.60 -9.55 -2.61
N ILE A 58 -0.84 -9.16 -1.35
CA ILE A 58 0.19 -9.02 -0.32
C ILE A 58 0.95 -10.33 -0.15
N ALA A 59 0.24 -11.46 -0.03
CA ALA A 59 0.88 -12.77 0.13
C ALA A 59 1.73 -13.15 -1.10
N LYS A 60 1.26 -12.84 -2.31
CA LYS A 60 2.05 -13.00 -3.54
C LYS A 60 3.30 -12.12 -3.52
N LYS A 61 3.18 -10.85 -3.12
CA LYS A 61 4.33 -9.95 -2.98
C LYS A 61 5.33 -10.45 -1.93
N LYS A 62 4.86 -11.04 -0.84
CA LYS A 62 5.71 -11.72 0.17
C LYS A 62 6.54 -12.86 -0.43
N ILE A 63 5.94 -13.65 -1.34
CA ILE A 63 6.68 -14.68 -2.08
C ILE A 63 7.77 -14.03 -2.93
N TRP A 64 7.47 -12.94 -3.63
CA TRP A 64 8.44 -12.20 -4.43
C TRP A 64 9.57 -11.62 -3.59
N GLU A 65 9.26 -10.97 -2.46
CA GLU A 65 10.25 -10.48 -1.49
C GLU A 65 11.16 -11.62 -1.02
N THR A 66 10.56 -12.74 -0.61
CA THR A 66 11.33 -13.89 -0.10
C THR A 66 12.18 -14.50 -1.21
N THR A 67 11.66 -14.61 -2.43
CA THR A 67 12.40 -15.12 -3.58
C THR A 67 13.57 -14.19 -3.94
N ALA A 68 13.38 -12.87 -3.83
CA ALA A 68 14.42 -11.88 -4.13
C ALA A 68 15.64 -11.99 -3.21
N ILE A 69 15.48 -12.47 -1.97
CA ILE A 69 16.60 -12.71 -1.04
C ILE A 69 17.61 -13.72 -1.65
N GLY A 70 17.13 -14.68 -2.43
CA GLY A 70 17.98 -15.68 -3.09
C GLY A 70 18.68 -15.16 -4.36
N LEU A 71 18.29 -13.99 -4.87
CA LEU A 71 18.88 -13.42 -6.09
C LEU A 71 20.15 -12.61 -5.77
N PRO A 72 21.06 -12.43 -6.74
CA PRO A 72 22.19 -11.54 -6.59
C PRO A 72 21.74 -10.11 -6.25
N GLN A 73 22.26 -9.57 -5.16
CA GLN A 73 22.06 -8.21 -4.70
C GLN A 73 23.24 -7.35 -5.11
N PHE A 74 22.98 -6.25 -5.79
CA PHE A 74 23.97 -5.26 -6.17
C PHE A 74 23.81 -4.03 -5.28
N THR A 75 24.89 -3.60 -4.63
CA THR A 75 24.93 -2.41 -3.79
C THR A 75 26.02 -1.47 -4.29
N ALA A 76 25.68 -0.20 -4.51
CA ALA A 76 26.62 0.87 -4.79
C ALA A 76 26.61 1.85 -3.61
N LYS A 77 27.78 2.20 -3.09
CA LYS A 77 27.94 3.18 -2.00
C LYS A 77 28.89 4.28 -2.45
N ILE A 78 28.52 5.52 -2.16
CA ILE A 78 29.38 6.69 -2.37
C ILE A 78 29.54 7.33 -1.00
N ALA A 79 30.78 7.43 -0.53
CA ALA A 79 31.14 8.06 0.73
C ALA A 79 32.09 9.22 0.45
N TYR A 80 31.77 10.39 0.99
CA TYR A 80 32.68 11.54 0.98
C TYR A 80 33.00 11.90 2.42
N THR A 81 34.29 11.93 2.75
CA THR A 81 34.81 12.30 4.05
C THR A 81 35.64 13.56 3.91
N TYR A 82 35.26 14.59 4.69
CA TYR A 82 36.04 15.80 4.85
C TYR A 82 36.70 15.79 6.22
N MET A 83 38.01 15.95 6.26
CA MET A 83 38.80 15.98 7.49
C MET A 83 39.43 17.38 7.64
N PRO A 84 38.78 18.31 8.37
CA PRO A 84 39.21 19.71 8.44
C PRO A 84 40.67 19.88 8.86
N GLU A 85 41.08 19.03 9.81
CA GLU A 85 42.44 18.94 10.35
C GLU A 85 42.95 17.53 10.09
N VAL A 86 43.96 17.43 9.23
CA VAL A 86 44.61 16.15 8.89
C VAL A 86 45.73 15.94 9.90
N ALA A 87 45.79 14.76 10.52
CA ALA A 87 46.88 14.42 11.43
C ALA A 87 48.23 14.61 10.71
N VAL A 88 49.15 15.37 11.32
CA VAL A 88 50.50 15.56 10.82
C VAL A 88 51.48 14.73 11.65
N MET A 89 52.50 14.18 11.01
CA MET A 89 53.63 13.56 11.66
C MET A 89 54.82 14.52 11.62
N GLU A 90 55.42 14.78 12.77
CA GLU A 90 56.60 15.62 12.90
C GLU A 90 57.86 14.77 12.71
N MET A 91 58.73 15.14 11.77
CA MET A 91 60.03 14.49 11.54
C MET A 91 61.15 15.53 11.41
N PRO A 92 62.42 15.19 11.72
CA PRO A 92 63.54 16.09 11.47
C PRO A 92 63.65 16.44 9.98
N ALA A 93 63.63 17.73 9.64
CA ALA A 93 63.72 18.21 8.25
C ALA A 93 65.03 17.80 7.56
N SER A 94 66.08 17.50 8.33
CA SER A 94 67.35 16.93 7.86
C SER A 94 67.20 15.58 7.16
N MET A 95 66.06 14.89 7.31
CA MET A 95 65.77 13.65 6.59
C MET A 95 65.32 13.88 5.14
N PHE A 96 64.83 15.08 4.80
CA PHE A 96 64.25 15.40 3.49
C PHE A 96 65.04 16.46 2.72
N ASP A 97 65.78 17.33 3.42
CA ASP A 97 66.70 18.31 2.83
C ASP A 97 68.05 18.31 3.60
N PRO A 98 69.16 17.91 2.94
CA PRO A 98 70.50 17.92 3.54
C PRO A 98 71.02 19.29 3.97
N ASN A 99 70.42 20.39 3.48
CA ASN A 99 70.80 21.76 3.83
C ASN A 99 69.85 22.42 4.85
N ALA A 100 68.91 21.66 5.43
CA ALA A 100 67.98 22.18 6.42
C ALA A 100 68.68 22.63 7.72
N PRO A 101 68.23 23.72 8.37
CA PRO A 101 68.77 24.17 9.66
C PRO A 101 68.75 23.05 10.71
N ALA A 102 69.82 22.93 11.50
CA ALA A 102 69.92 21.94 12.57
C ALA A 102 68.79 22.14 13.60
N GLY A 103 67.91 21.14 13.73
CA GLY A 103 66.74 21.18 14.62
C GLY A 103 65.41 21.61 13.97
N ALA A 104 65.37 21.87 12.65
CA ALA A 104 64.12 22.13 11.94
C ALA A 104 63.24 20.86 11.90
N ILE A 105 61.95 21.01 12.22
CA ILE A 105 60.92 19.96 12.15
C ILE A 105 60.12 20.16 10.87
N ALA A 106 59.93 19.11 10.10
CA ALA A 106 59.02 19.06 8.95
C ALA A 106 57.73 18.32 9.36
N GLU A 107 56.58 18.95 9.09
CA GLU A 107 55.26 18.35 9.30
C GLU A 107 54.82 17.63 8.02
N ILE A 108 54.48 16.34 8.14
CA ILE A 108 54.03 15.51 7.02
C ILE A 108 52.55 15.15 7.24
N PRO A 109 51.61 15.58 6.39
CA PRO A 109 50.20 15.23 6.53
C PRO A 109 49.98 13.73 6.27
N MET A 110 49.37 13.03 7.22
CA MET A 110 49.11 11.58 7.23
C MET A 110 47.81 11.19 6.51
N GLY A 111 47.33 12.01 5.57
CA GLY A 111 46.09 11.70 4.86
C GLY A 111 45.59 12.81 3.95
N LEU A 112 44.45 12.55 3.32
CA LEU A 112 43.77 13.51 2.44
C LEU A 112 42.65 14.20 3.22
N LYS A 113 42.62 15.53 3.13
CA LYS A 113 41.55 16.38 3.69
C LYS A 113 40.18 16.11 3.06
N ASN A 114 40.18 15.74 1.79
CA ASN A 114 39.00 15.33 1.03
C ASN A 114 39.21 13.90 0.57
N ASN A 115 38.33 12.99 0.96
CA ASN A 115 38.36 11.61 0.51
C ASN A 115 37.00 11.22 -0.05
N THR A 116 36.94 10.80 -1.31
CA THR A 116 35.73 10.27 -1.95
C THR A 116 35.96 8.81 -2.28
N THR A 117 35.13 7.93 -1.73
CA THR A 117 35.16 6.48 -1.96
C THR A 117 33.87 6.06 -2.65
N ILE A 118 34.01 5.26 -3.71
CA ILE A 118 32.88 4.67 -4.44
C ILE A 118 33.07 3.16 -4.44
N ASP A 119 32.17 2.45 -3.78
CA ASP A 119 32.22 0.99 -3.63
C ASP A 119 31.06 0.33 -4.36
N PHE A 120 31.36 -0.75 -5.08
CA PHE A 120 30.37 -1.61 -5.72
C PHE A 120 30.49 -3.02 -5.15
N THR A 121 29.39 -3.60 -4.70
CA THR A 121 29.36 -4.93 -4.09
C THR A 121 28.25 -5.78 -4.71
N LEU A 122 28.62 -6.96 -5.20
CA LEU A 122 27.69 -7.99 -5.65
C LEU A 122 27.70 -9.12 -4.63
N SER A 123 26.54 -9.48 -4.09
CA SER A 123 26.40 -10.55 -3.09
C SER A 123 25.26 -11.48 -3.45
N GLN A 124 25.49 -12.79 -3.39
CA GLN A 124 24.48 -13.79 -3.71
C GLN A 124 24.44 -14.86 -2.62
N LEU A 125 23.24 -15.27 -2.24
CA LEU A 125 23.04 -16.42 -1.38
C LEU A 125 23.27 -17.72 -2.18
N ILE A 126 24.32 -18.47 -1.83
CA ILE A 126 24.57 -19.78 -2.45
C ILE A 126 23.63 -20.85 -1.87
N PHE A 127 23.49 -20.89 -0.54
CA PHE A 127 22.57 -21.80 0.14
C PHE A 127 22.26 -21.32 1.57
N SER A 128 20.99 -21.39 1.98
CA SER A 128 20.57 -21.25 3.38
C SER A 128 19.32 -22.11 3.63
N GLY A 129 19.35 -22.93 4.69
CA GLY A 129 18.20 -23.74 5.11
C GLY A 129 17.02 -22.87 5.56
N GLU A 130 17.30 -21.78 6.27
CA GLU A 130 16.29 -20.81 6.72
C GLU A 130 15.58 -20.16 5.54
N TYR A 131 16.31 -19.82 4.48
CA TYR A 131 15.74 -19.28 3.24
C TYR A 131 14.75 -20.25 2.59
N LEU A 132 15.11 -21.55 2.48
CA LEU A 132 14.23 -22.55 1.86
C LEU A 132 12.93 -22.73 2.65
N VAL A 133 13.03 -22.80 3.98
CA VAL A 133 11.86 -22.89 4.86
C VAL A 133 11.03 -21.62 4.79
N GLY A 134 11.67 -20.43 4.79
CA GLY A 134 10.97 -19.15 4.64
C GLY A 134 10.23 -19.01 3.30
N LEU A 135 10.82 -19.50 2.22
CA LEU A 135 10.19 -19.54 0.90
C LEU A 135 8.97 -20.48 0.87
N GLN A 136 9.08 -21.64 1.50
CA GLN A 136 7.95 -22.57 1.64
C GLN A 136 6.84 -21.95 2.50
N ALA A 137 7.20 -21.34 3.65
CA ALA A 137 6.25 -20.66 4.53
C ALA A 137 5.49 -19.54 3.80
N SER A 138 6.19 -18.74 2.98
CA SER A 138 5.57 -17.69 2.17
C SER A 138 4.59 -18.24 1.12
N LYS A 139 4.92 -19.39 0.50
CA LYS A 139 4.01 -20.09 -0.41
C LYS A 139 2.78 -20.61 0.31
N THR A 140 2.95 -21.25 1.47
CA THR A 140 1.84 -21.73 2.30
C THR A 140 0.96 -20.57 2.76
N PHE A 141 1.54 -19.43 3.15
CA PHE A 141 0.79 -18.23 3.51
C PHE A 141 -0.08 -17.70 2.35
N SER A 142 0.42 -17.71 1.12
CA SER A 142 -0.37 -17.37 -0.07
C SER A 142 -1.53 -18.35 -0.29
N GLN A 143 -1.31 -19.64 -0.11
CA GLN A 143 -2.38 -20.64 -0.21
C GLN A 143 -3.45 -20.42 0.87
N VAL A 144 -3.04 -20.14 2.12
CA VAL A 144 -3.97 -19.80 3.21
C VAL A 144 -4.79 -18.56 2.86
N SER A 145 -4.17 -17.53 2.29
CA SER A 145 -4.86 -16.30 1.88
C SER A 145 -5.89 -16.56 0.78
N GLU A 146 -5.59 -17.43 -0.19
CA GLU A 146 -6.54 -17.85 -1.22
C GLU A 146 -7.72 -18.64 -0.62
N LYS A 147 -7.46 -19.52 0.35
CA LYS A 147 -8.52 -20.24 1.07
C LYS A 147 -9.38 -19.31 1.91
N ASN A 148 -8.79 -18.29 2.54
CA ASN A 148 -9.54 -17.29 3.29
C ASN A 148 -10.50 -16.52 2.38
N LEU A 149 -10.10 -16.13 1.16
CA LEU A 149 -11.03 -15.50 0.21
C LEU A 149 -12.23 -16.41 -0.11
N ILE A 150 -12.00 -17.72 -0.28
CA ILE A 150 -13.10 -18.68 -0.53
C ILE A 150 -14.02 -18.76 0.69
N LYS A 151 -13.43 -18.86 1.89
CA LYS A 151 -14.18 -18.88 3.15
C LYS A 151 -15.04 -17.62 3.31
N THR A 152 -14.47 -16.43 3.13
CA THR A 152 -15.19 -15.15 3.21
C THR A 152 -16.34 -15.07 2.19
N LYS A 153 -16.15 -15.58 0.96
CA LYS A 153 -17.24 -15.69 -0.03
C LYS A 153 -18.38 -16.57 0.47
N LEU A 154 -18.06 -17.71 1.09
CA LEU A 154 -19.07 -18.63 1.62
C LEU A 154 -19.81 -18.02 2.81
N GLU A 155 -19.09 -17.37 3.73
CA GLU A 155 -19.68 -16.70 4.89
C GLU A 155 -20.63 -15.58 4.46
N ILE A 156 -20.22 -14.71 3.53
CA ILE A 156 -21.10 -13.66 2.99
C ILE A 156 -22.34 -14.27 2.34
N LYS A 157 -22.19 -15.33 1.54
CA LYS A 157 -23.34 -16.00 0.92
C LYS A 157 -24.28 -16.61 1.97
N SER A 158 -23.76 -17.21 3.03
CA SER A 158 -24.58 -17.73 4.15
C SER A 158 -25.35 -16.61 4.84
N ASN A 159 -24.65 -15.55 5.24
CA ASN A 159 -25.25 -14.40 5.93
C ASN A 159 -26.33 -13.72 5.09
N VAL A 160 -26.09 -13.55 3.78
CA VAL A 160 -27.09 -13.00 2.85
C VAL A 160 -28.30 -13.92 2.74
N THR A 161 -28.09 -15.23 2.74
CA THR A 161 -29.17 -16.21 2.64
C THR A 161 -30.05 -16.19 3.89
N GLU A 162 -29.45 -16.22 5.06
CA GLU A 162 -30.14 -16.15 6.35
C GLU A 162 -30.93 -14.84 6.46
N THR A 163 -30.30 -13.72 6.13
CA THR A 163 -30.95 -12.40 6.15
C THR A 163 -32.10 -12.31 5.15
N TYR A 164 -31.93 -12.85 3.95
CA TYR A 164 -32.97 -12.86 2.92
C TYR A 164 -34.19 -13.65 3.38
N TYR A 165 -33.99 -14.84 3.95
CA TYR A 165 -35.09 -15.64 4.51
C TYR A 165 -35.76 -14.96 5.70
N LEU A 166 -34.98 -14.32 6.59
CA LEU A 166 -35.55 -13.55 7.70
C LEU A 166 -36.46 -12.41 7.20
N VAL A 167 -36.04 -11.67 6.17
CA VAL A 167 -36.86 -10.61 5.56
C VAL A 167 -38.14 -11.18 4.96
N LEU A 168 -38.09 -12.34 4.29
CA LEU A 168 -39.30 -12.99 3.77
C LEU A 168 -40.28 -13.39 4.87
N VAL A 169 -39.78 -13.98 5.97
CA VAL A 169 -40.60 -14.35 7.13
C VAL A 169 -41.26 -13.11 7.75
N VAL A 170 -40.50 -12.04 7.96
CA VAL A 170 -41.03 -10.77 8.50
C VAL A 170 -42.10 -10.18 7.57
N LYS A 171 -41.91 -10.27 6.25
CA LYS A 171 -42.87 -9.79 5.26
C LYS A 171 -44.18 -10.57 5.30
N GLU A 172 -44.12 -11.90 5.42
CA GLU A 172 -45.33 -12.72 5.57
C GLU A 172 -46.02 -12.48 6.92
N ASN A 173 -45.27 -12.37 8.02
CA ASN A 173 -45.84 -12.01 9.33
C ASN A 173 -46.57 -10.67 9.28
N LYS A 174 -45.97 -9.65 8.64
CA LYS A 174 -46.63 -8.35 8.43
C LYS A 174 -47.93 -8.50 7.64
N LYS A 175 -47.94 -9.31 6.59
CA LYS A 175 -49.13 -9.56 5.77
C LYS A 175 -50.24 -10.23 6.58
N ILE A 176 -49.91 -11.23 7.40
CA ILE A 176 -50.85 -11.88 8.31
C ILE A 176 -51.45 -10.86 9.30
N LEU A 177 -50.60 -10.03 9.93
CA LEU A 177 -51.06 -9.02 10.88
C LEU A 177 -52.02 -8.00 10.26
N ILE A 178 -51.75 -7.54 9.03
CA ILE A 178 -52.65 -6.62 8.31
C ILE A 178 -53.98 -7.31 8.01
N ASN A 179 -53.95 -8.53 7.48
CA ASN A 179 -55.18 -9.28 7.19
C ASN A 179 -56.03 -9.54 8.43
N SER A 180 -55.42 -9.77 9.61
CA SER A 180 -56.15 -9.93 10.86
C SER A 180 -56.77 -8.62 11.37
N LEU A 181 -56.17 -7.47 11.04
CA LEU A 181 -56.69 -6.14 11.38
C LEU A 181 -57.87 -5.74 10.47
N ASP A 182 -57.82 -6.07 9.18
CA ASP A 182 -58.89 -5.75 8.22
C ASP A 182 -60.18 -6.57 8.43
N VAL A 183 -60.14 -7.64 9.23
CA VAL A 183 -61.29 -8.51 9.54
C VAL A 183 -62.07 -8.04 10.79
N LEU A 184 -61.54 -7.08 11.55
CA LEU A 184 -62.19 -6.43 12.71
C LEU A 184 -62.94 -5.16 12.31
#